data_AF-A0AAU4HTN0-F1
#
_entry.id   AF-A0AAU4HTN0-F1
#
_cell.length_a   1.000
_cell.length_b   1.000
_cell.length_c   1.000
_cell.angle_alpha   90.00
_cell.angle_beta   90.00
_cell.angle_gamma   90.00
#
_symmetry.space_group_name_H-M   'P 1'
#
loop_
_entity.id
_entity.type
_entity.pdbx_description
1 polymer ?
#
loop_
_entity_poly.entity_id
_entity_poly.type
_entity_poly.pdbx_seq_one_letter_code
_entity_poly.pdbx_strand_id
1 'polypeptide(L)'
;MESYTPAEKRQRNKLFRKGFRQALADCVDPRLEAQIERIDQRAAERGALELRALHQIQADARQTLANAKATERTAPRTDRAAARQARKTAEDAVRRAERAVQRAED
;
A
#
# COMPACT_ATOMS: atom_id res chain seq x y z
N MET A 1 -7.12 2.76 0.22
CA MET A 1 -6.01 3.66 -0.19
C MET A 1 -6.18 4.15 -1.62
N GLU A 2 -6.09 5.46 -1.84
CA GLU A 2 -6.01 6.09 -3.18
C GLU A 2 -4.63 6.72 -3.36
N SER A 3 -3.91 6.33 -4.42
CA SER A 3 -2.54 6.80 -4.68
C SER A 3 -2.55 7.86 -5.79
N TYR A 4 -2.70 9.12 -5.39
CA TYR A 4 -2.72 10.26 -6.33
C TYR A 4 -1.31 10.78 -6.64
N THR A 5 -1.05 11.06 -7.92
CA THR A 5 0.10 11.88 -8.30
C THR A 5 -0.10 13.35 -7.90
N PRO A 6 0.98 14.14 -7.75
CA PRO A 6 0.85 15.59 -7.53
C PRO A 6 0.07 16.30 -8.64
N ALA A 7 0.18 15.85 -9.89
CA ALA A 7 -0.54 16.41 -11.03
C ALA A 7 -2.05 16.17 -10.90
N GLU A 8 -2.45 14.96 -10.53
CA GLU A 8 -3.85 14.58 -10.34
C GLU A 8 -4.48 15.30 -9.16
N LYS A 9 -3.77 15.46 -8.04
CA LYS A 9 -4.24 16.28 -6.91
C LYS A 9 -4.53 17.71 -7.36
N ARG A 10 -3.63 18.31 -8.14
CA ARG A 10 -3.81 19.67 -8.68
C ARG A 10 -5.00 19.75 -9.64
N GLN A 11 -5.13 18.78 -10.54
CA GLN A 11 -6.20 18.74 -11.52
C GLN A 11 -7.56 18.55 -10.85
N ARG A 12 -7.68 17.59 -9.93
CA ARG A 12 -8.87 17.33 -9.12
C ARG A 12 -9.31 18.58 -8.34
N ASN A 13 -8.37 19.24 -7.65
CA ASN A 13 -8.67 20.47 -6.91
C ASN A 13 -9.13 21.62 -7.83
N LYS A 14 -8.57 21.72 -9.04
CA LYS A 14 -9.00 22.72 -10.03
C LYS A 14 -10.41 22.44 -10.51
N LEU A 15 -10.74 21.18 -10.81
CA LEU A 15 -12.06 20.76 -11.25
C LEU A 15 -13.10 20.96 -10.14
N PHE A 16 -12.77 20.59 -8.91
CA PHE A 16 -13.63 20.78 -7.74
C PHE A 16 -13.95 22.27 -7.50
N ARG A 17 -12.94 23.15 -7.55
CA ARG A 17 -13.14 24.60 -7.44
C ARG A 17 -14.01 25.15 -8.58
N LYS A 18 -13.90 24.59 -9.78
CA LYS A 18 -14.75 24.99 -10.92
C LYS A 18 -16.20 24.55 -10.72
N GLY A 19 -16.42 23.30 -10.31
CA GLY A 19 -17.76 22.78 -9.98
C GLY A 19 -18.41 23.55 -8.83
N PHE A 20 -17.65 23.88 -7.79
CA PHE A 20 -18.15 24.69 -6.67
C PHE A 20 -18.64 26.08 -7.13
N ARG A 21 -17.88 26.77 -8.00
CA ARG A 21 -18.33 28.06 -8.56
C ARG A 21 -19.57 27.93 -9.44
N GLN A 22 -19.71 26.82 -10.18
CA GLN A 22 -20.90 26.56 -10.98
C GLN A 22 -22.12 26.23 -10.12
N ALA A 23 -21.94 25.53 -9.00
CA ALA A 23 -23.00 25.25 -8.05
C ALA A 23 -23.54 26.54 -7.41
N LEU A 24 -22.67 27.52 -7.12
CA LEU A 24 -23.11 28.85 -6.65
C LEU A 24 -23.90 29.65 -7.70
N ALA A 25 -23.80 29.27 -8.97
CA ALA A 25 -24.46 29.92 -10.10
C ALA A 25 -25.53 29.02 -10.74
N ASP A 26 -25.95 27.94 -10.07
CA ASP A 26 -26.93 26.94 -10.53
C ASP A 26 -26.68 26.41 -11.96
N CYS A 27 -25.41 26.28 -12.38
CA CYS A 27 -25.01 25.86 -13.72
C CYS A 27 -23.96 24.73 -13.73
N VAL A 28 -24.15 23.73 -12.87
CA VAL A 28 -23.22 22.60 -12.71
C VAL A 28 -23.09 21.79 -14.02
N ASP A 29 -21.86 21.68 -14.52
CA ASP A 29 -21.54 20.86 -15.69
C ASP A 29 -21.22 19.41 -15.24
N PRO A 30 -22.06 18.41 -15.63
CA PRO A 30 -21.84 17.01 -15.25
C PRO A 30 -20.54 16.43 -15.80
N ARG A 31 -19.93 17.06 -16.81
CA ARG A 31 -18.62 16.64 -17.35
C ARG A 31 -17.48 16.87 -16.35
N LEU A 32 -17.63 17.80 -15.40
CA LEU A 32 -16.63 18.01 -14.36
C LEU A 32 -16.59 16.86 -13.36
N GLU A 33 -17.77 16.38 -12.96
CA GLU A 33 -17.90 15.20 -12.09
C GLU A 33 -17.31 13.96 -12.76
N ALA A 34 -17.68 13.70 -14.02
CA ALA A 34 -17.11 12.59 -14.78
C ALA A 34 -15.58 12.65 -14.95
N GLN A 35 -14.99 13.86 -14.99
CA GLN A 35 -13.53 14.01 -15.02
C GLN A 35 -12.89 13.76 -13.66
N ILE A 36 -13.52 14.18 -12.57
CA ILE A 36 -13.06 13.89 -11.20
C ILE A 36 -13.12 12.39 -10.95
N GLU A 37 -14.23 11.73 -11.29
CA GLU A 37 -14.40 10.28 -11.15
C GLU A 37 -13.32 9.49 -11.89
N ARG A 38 -12.96 9.90 -13.12
CA ARG A 38 -11.86 9.25 -13.86
C ARG A 38 -10.51 9.39 -13.19
N ILE A 39 -10.24 10.52 -12.52
CA ILE A 39 -9.01 10.72 -11.76
C ILE A 39 -9.02 9.82 -10.53
N ASP A 40 -10.14 9.78 -9.82
CA ASP A 40 -10.31 9.01 -8.59
C ASP A 40 -10.22 7.49 -8.89
N GLN A 41 -10.82 7.02 -9.99
CA GLN A 41 -10.69 5.63 -10.48
C GLN A 41 -9.22 5.24 -10.75
N ARG A 42 -8.47 6.08 -11.48
CA ARG A 42 -7.05 5.81 -11.75
C ARG A 42 -6.17 5.82 -10.50
N ALA A 43 -6.52 6.64 -9.52
CA ALA A 43 -5.82 6.70 -8.23
C ALA A 43 -6.15 5.46 -7.38
N ALA A 44 -7.39 4.99 -7.43
CA ALA A 44 -7.83 3.76 -6.78
C ALA A 44 -7.18 2.51 -7.41
N GLU A 45 -7.09 2.43 -8.74
CA GLU A 45 -6.40 1.33 -9.44
C GLU A 45 -4.94 1.22 -9.01
N ARG A 46 -4.21 2.34 -8.95
CA ARG A 46 -2.83 2.36 -8.45
C ARG A 46 -2.74 1.98 -6.97
N GLY A 47 -3.61 2.56 -6.14
CA GLY A 47 -3.68 2.21 -4.72
C GLY A 47 -3.90 0.71 -4.49
N ALA A 48 -4.77 0.09 -5.30
CA ALA A 48 -5.03 -1.35 -5.26
C ALA A 48 -3.81 -2.17 -5.69
N LEU A 49 -3.07 -1.74 -6.71
CA LEU A 49 -1.83 -2.40 -7.13
C LEU A 49 -0.75 -2.32 -6.04
N GLU A 50 -0.57 -1.15 -5.43
CA GLU A 50 0.38 -0.95 -4.33
C GLU A 50 0.00 -1.80 -3.11
N LEU A 51 -1.28 -1.84 -2.74
CA LEU A 51 -1.77 -2.68 -1.63
C LEU A 51 -1.55 -4.18 -1.90
N ARG A 52 -1.83 -4.64 -3.13
CA ARG A 52 -1.53 -6.02 -3.54
C ARG A 52 -0.05 -6.35 -3.41
N ALA A 53 0.83 -5.43 -3.82
CA ALA A 53 2.27 -5.61 -3.67
C ALA A 53 2.69 -5.69 -2.18
N LEU A 54 2.09 -4.89 -1.30
CA LEU A 54 2.32 -4.97 0.14
C LEU A 54 1.88 -6.32 0.73
N HIS A 55 0.72 -6.85 0.32
CA HIS A 55 0.30 -8.18 0.73
C HIS A 55 1.24 -9.29 0.25
N GLN A 56 1.78 -9.18 -0.96
CA GLN A 56 2.77 -10.12 -1.48
C GLN A 56 4.04 -10.10 -0.61
N ILE A 57 4.57 -8.91 -0.31
CA ILE A 57 5.74 -8.75 0.58
C ILE A 57 5.46 -9.34 1.98
N GLN A 58 4.26 -9.14 2.52
CA GLN A 58 3.86 -9.71 3.81
C GLN A 58 3.83 -11.24 3.77
N ALA A 59 3.28 -11.83 2.70
CA ALA A 59 3.25 -13.27 2.50
C ALA A 59 4.66 -13.86 2.38
N ASP A 60 5.53 -13.24 1.59
CA ASP A 60 6.92 -13.67 1.40
C ASP A 60 7.73 -13.57 2.69
N ALA A 61 7.50 -12.53 3.49
CA ALA A 61 8.13 -12.37 4.79
C ALA A 61 7.71 -13.50 5.76
N ARG A 62 6.42 -13.86 5.77
CA ARG A 62 5.89 -14.97 6.59
C ARG A 62 6.50 -16.31 6.17
N GLN A 63 6.62 -16.56 4.86
CA GLN A 63 7.27 -17.76 4.34
C GLN A 63 8.75 -17.80 4.73
N THR A 64 9.46 -16.67 4.62
CA THR A 64 10.85 -16.55 5.03
C THR A 64 11.04 -16.85 6.52
N LEU A 65 10.13 -16.37 7.38
CA LEU A 65 10.15 -16.69 8.81
C LEU A 65 9.92 -18.18 9.07
N ALA A 66 8.98 -18.81 8.35
CA ALA A 66 8.75 -20.26 8.47
C ALA A 66 10.02 -21.05 8.08
N ASN A 67 10.67 -20.67 6.99
CA ASN A 67 11.94 -21.27 6.55
C ASN A 67 13.05 -21.08 7.59
N ALA A 68 13.21 -19.86 8.14
CA ALA A 68 14.21 -19.58 9.17
C ALA A 68 13.98 -20.41 10.45
N LYS A 69 12.72 -20.60 10.85
CA LYS A 69 12.34 -21.48 11.97
C LYS A 69 12.69 -22.95 11.69
N ALA A 70 12.48 -23.42 10.45
CA ALA A 70 12.87 -24.77 10.05
C ALA A 70 14.39 -24.94 10.08
N THR A 71 15.15 -23.98 9.53
CA THR A 71 16.61 -23.98 9.56
C THR A 71 17.15 -23.99 10.98
N GLU A 72 16.59 -23.22 11.92
CA GLU A 72 17.04 -23.27 13.33
C GLU A 72 16.81 -24.64 13.99
N ARG A 73 15.77 -25.37 13.58
CA ARG A 73 15.47 -26.71 14.11
C ARG A 73 16.45 -27.75 13.58
N THR A 74 16.90 -27.62 12.34
CA THR A 74 17.82 -28.56 11.68
C THR A 74 19.30 -28.15 11.78
N ALA A 75 19.59 -26.93 12.23
CA ALA A 75 20.95 -26.42 12.32
C ALA A 75 21.82 -27.21 13.31
N PRO A 76 23.07 -27.53 12.95
CA PRO A 76 24.05 -28.09 13.88
C PRO A 76 24.35 -27.10 15.01
N ARG A 77 24.91 -27.59 16.12
CA ARG A 77 25.14 -26.78 17.32
C ARG A 77 26.04 -25.57 17.07
N THR A 78 27.00 -25.69 16.15
CA THR A 78 27.93 -24.62 15.73
C THR A 78 27.19 -23.45 15.06
N ASP A 79 26.20 -23.74 14.22
CA ASP A 79 25.52 -22.73 13.40
C ASP A 79 24.22 -22.24 14.04
N ARG A 80 23.83 -22.84 15.18
CA ARG A 80 22.57 -22.56 15.85
C ARG A 80 22.42 -21.11 16.31
N ALA A 81 23.53 -20.47 16.69
CA ALA A 81 23.53 -19.05 17.04
C ALA A 81 23.21 -18.17 15.83
N ALA A 82 23.83 -18.45 14.67
CA ALA A 82 23.54 -17.74 13.42
C ALA A 82 22.10 -17.97 12.95
N ALA A 83 21.60 -19.22 13.04
CA ALA A 83 20.22 -19.54 12.68
C ALA A 83 19.19 -18.82 13.56
N ARG A 84 19.45 -18.68 14.87
CA ARG A 84 18.63 -17.86 15.78
C ARG A 84 18.59 -16.40 15.37
N GLN A 85 19.74 -15.84 14.99
CA GLN A 85 19.80 -14.45 14.55
C GLN A 85 19.04 -14.25 13.23
N ALA A 86 19.17 -15.18 12.28
CA ALA A 86 18.40 -15.17 11.04
C ALA A 86 16.88 -15.22 11.29
N ARG A 87 16.43 -16.05 12.25
CA ARG A 87 15.02 -16.08 12.67
C ARG A 87 14.55 -14.72 13.19
N LYS A 88 15.31 -14.10 14.10
CA LYS A 88 14.96 -12.78 14.65
C LYS A 88 14.85 -11.72 13.56
N THR A 89 15.81 -11.68 12.63
CA THR A 89 15.77 -10.75 11.48
C THR A 89 14.52 -10.97 10.62
N ALA A 90 14.12 -12.23 10.39
CA ALA A 90 12.89 -12.54 9.66
C ALA A 90 11.62 -12.16 10.43
N GLU A 91 11.59 -12.33 11.77
CA GLU A 91 10.48 -11.87 12.63
C GLU A 91 10.30 -10.34 12.52
N ASP A 92 11.39 -9.59 12.58
CA ASP A 92 11.33 -8.13 12.45
C ASP A 92 10.92 -7.68 11.05
N ALA A 93 11.28 -8.44 10.00
CA ALA A 93 10.81 -8.19 8.64
C ALA A 93 9.29 -8.40 8.52
N VAL A 94 8.74 -9.47 9.11
CA VAL A 94 7.29 -9.72 9.15
C VAL A 94 6.57 -8.56 9.86
N ARG A 95 7.06 -8.15 11.03
CA ARG A 95 6.46 -7.02 11.77
C ARG A 95 6.45 -5.73 10.97
N ARG A 96 7.53 -5.45 10.23
CA ARG A 96 7.62 -4.27 9.35
C ARG A 96 6.61 -4.35 8.20
N ALA A 97 6.48 -5.51 7.56
CA ALA A 97 5.52 -5.72 6.49
C ALA A 97 4.07 -5.62 6.99
N GLU A 98 3.75 -6.23 8.14
CA GLU A 98 2.43 -6.15 8.76
C GLU A 98 2.03 -4.70 9.09
N ARG A 99 2.96 -3.93 9.67
CA ARG A 99 2.72 -2.49 9.93
C ARG A 99 2.53 -1.69 8.64
N ALA A 100 3.20 -2.05 7.55
CA ALA A 100 3.05 -1.36 6.28
C ALA A 100 1.68 -1.63 5.65
N VAL A 101 1.22 -2.89 5.70
CA VAL A 101 -0.13 -3.27 5.26
C VAL A 101 -1.19 -2.58 6.10
N GLN A 102 -1.09 -2.63 7.43
CA GLN A 102 -2.05 -1.98 8.32
C GLN A 102 -2.22 -0.48 8.00
N ARG A 103 -1.10 0.24 7.83
CA ARG A 103 -1.13 1.67 7.47
C ARG A 103 -1.71 1.96 6.08
N ALA A 104 -1.71 0.99 5.17
CA ALA A 104 -2.27 1.14 3.85
C ALA A 104 -3.77 0.77 3.82
N GLU A 105 -4.24 0.00 4.79
CA GLU A 105 -5.65 -0.37 4.97
C GLU A 105 -6.42 0.65 5.82
N ASP A 106 -5.76 1.27 6.80
CA ASP A 106 -6.28 2.38 7.64
C ASP A 106 -6.56 3.65 6.83
#